data_AF-A0A024U173-F1
#
_entry.id   AF-A0A024U173-F1
#
_cell.length_a   1.000
_cell.length_b   1.000
_cell.length_c   1.000
_cell.angle_alpha   90.00
_cell.angle_beta   90.00
_cell.angle_gamma   90.00
#
_symmetry.space_group_name_H-M   'P 1'
#
loop_
_entity.id
_entity.type
_entity.pdbx_description
1 polymer ?
#
loop_
_entity_poly.entity_id
_entity_poly.type
_entity_poly.pdbx_seq_one_letter_code
_entity_poly.pdbx_strand_id
1 'polypeptide(L)'
;MATHASYAMSEEYEPQRQGGKYSAANAKKRLVRKIQQDSMKQLAMTTQAVLVRSPTEPYYSYHMTITSEYYKQKWIACHRYSDFYRLRHTILEMLSVHARMGCPVCQTVHTQVKKFDFPSRDIFRRGALDKQVAIRQPMLEDFVVALCQYLSAEGLTVHCRNIVKVQNKMKDFIQFPLAHEEQHIRAIRSLTYVDPRDVHVETESCPICLNDWGELDGNQLVHAECGHFFHEYCINEWYTTRFDCPMCRHIAGL
;
A
#
# COMPACT_ATOMS: atom_id res chain seq x y z
N MET A 1 -9.89 0.21 24.96
CA MET A 1 -10.73 1.20 24.26
C MET A 1 -9.93 2.50 24.24
N ALA A 2 -9.12 2.69 23.21
CA ALA A 2 -8.26 3.88 23.07
C ALA A 2 -8.57 4.51 21.71
N THR A 3 -8.77 5.81 21.78
CA THR A 3 -9.27 6.71 20.74
C THR A 3 -8.30 6.78 19.57
N HIS A 4 -8.71 6.26 18.41
CA HIS A 4 -8.07 6.55 17.13
C HIS A 4 -8.28 8.04 16.83
N ALA A 5 -7.26 8.86 17.07
CA ALA A 5 -7.21 10.22 16.58
C ALA A 5 -7.13 10.15 15.05
N SER A 6 -8.26 10.33 14.39
CA SER A 6 -8.37 10.54 12.95
C SER A 6 -7.71 11.88 12.63
N TYR A 7 -6.45 11.84 12.18
CA TYR A 7 -5.87 12.95 11.44
C TYR A 7 -6.48 12.96 10.04
N ALA A 8 -7.73 13.40 9.97
CA ALA A 8 -8.42 13.67 8.71
C ALA A 8 -7.84 14.95 8.13
N MET A 9 -7.08 14.83 7.03
CA MET A 9 -6.87 15.96 6.14
C MET A 9 -8.17 16.20 5.40
N SER A 10 -8.87 17.25 5.79
CA SER A 10 -10.03 17.79 5.09
C SER A 10 -9.57 18.40 3.77
N GLU A 11 -9.95 17.80 2.65
CA GLU A 11 -10.07 18.45 1.35
C GLU A 11 -10.88 17.52 0.43
N GLU A 12 -12.13 17.90 0.15
CA GLU A 12 -12.93 17.34 -0.95
C GLU A 12 -12.26 17.75 -2.27
N TYR A 13 -11.41 16.88 -2.80
CA TYR A 13 -10.89 17.02 -4.14
C TYR A 13 -11.88 16.41 -5.14
N GLU A 14 -12.70 17.26 -5.78
CA GLU A 14 -13.39 16.87 -7.01
C GLU A 14 -12.35 16.70 -8.12
N PRO A 15 -12.22 15.50 -8.74
CA PRO A 15 -11.28 15.31 -9.82
C PRO A 15 -11.72 16.10 -11.05
N GLN A 16 -11.10 17.27 -11.25
CA GLN A 16 -11.20 18.02 -12.50
C GLN A 16 -10.79 17.09 -13.65
N ARG A 17 -11.74 16.80 -14.55
CA ARG A 17 -11.53 16.02 -15.78
C ARG A 17 -10.51 16.74 -16.66
N GLN A 18 -9.22 16.43 -16.50
CA GLN A 18 -8.20 16.86 -17.45
C GLN A 18 -8.38 16.07 -18.75
N GLY A 19 -8.73 16.79 -19.81
CA GLY A 19 -8.96 16.29 -21.18
C GLY A 19 -7.70 15.77 -21.86
N GLY A 20 -7.13 14.68 -21.33
CA GLY A 20 -6.16 13.86 -22.04
C GLY A 20 -6.86 12.82 -22.92
N LYS A 21 -6.34 12.57 -24.13
CA LYS A 21 -6.79 11.45 -24.96
C LYS A 21 -6.70 10.15 -24.15
N TYR A 22 -7.80 9.39 -24.11
CA TYR A 22 -7.85 8.09 -23.46
C TYR A 22 -6.78 7.15 -24.07
N SER A 23 -6.07 6.42 -23.21
CA SER A 23 -5.13 5.37 -23.61
C SER A 23 -5.16 4.26 -22.59
N ALA A 24 -5.36 3.01 -23.04
CA ALA A 24 -5.33 1.81 -22.21
C ALA A 24 -4.09 1.76 -21.30
N ALA A 25 -2.92 2.15 -21.82
CA ALA A 25 -1.68 2.21 -21.04
C ALA A 25 -1.76 3.21 -19.87
N ASN A 26 -2.41 4.35 -20.07
CA ASN A 26 -2.60 5.35 -19.01
C ASN A 26 -3.68 4.92 -18.01
N ALA A 27 -4.74 4.23 -18.46
CA ALA A 27 -5.77 3.67 -17.59
C ALA A 27 -5.19 2.60 -16.66
N LYS A 28 -4.49 1.60 -17.20
CA LYS A 28 -3.77 0.58 -16.42
C LYS A 28 -2.79 1.20 -15.42
N LYS A 29 -2.00 2.20 -15.84
CA LYS A 29 -1.06 2.91 -14.94
C LYS A 29 -1.77 3.61 -13.78
N ARG A 30 -2.94 4.23 -14.02
CA ARG A 30 -3.72 4.89 -12.97
C ARG A 30 -4.25 3.88 -11.97
N LEU A 31 -4.80 2.75 -12.43
CA LEU A 31 -5.29 1.70 -11.55
C LEU A 31 -4.17 1.08 -10.71
N VAL A 32 -3.02 0.74 -11.31
CA VAL A 32 -1.86 0.21 -10.57
C VAL A 32 -1.43 1.16 -9.45
N ARG A 33 -1.40 2.48 -9.71
CA ARG A 33 -1.08 3.48 -8.68
C ARG A 33 -2.13 3.50 -7.56
N LYS A 34 -3.41 3.45 -7.91
CA LYS A 34 -4.52 3.38 -6.94
C LYS A 34 -4.37 2.15 -6.03
N ILE A 35 -4.11 0.97 -6.60
CA ILE A 35 -3.87 -0.27 -5.83
C ILE A 35 -2.70 -0.11 -4.87
N GLN A 36 -1.55 0.32 -5.36
CA GLN A 36 -0.34 0.47 -4.53
C GLN A 36 -0.49 1.51 -3.41
N GLN A 37 -1.38 2.48 -3.60
CA GLN A 37 -1.70 3.51 -2.61
C GLN A 37 -2.70 2.97 -1.58
N ASP A 38 -3.85 2.46 -2.04
CA ASP A 38 -4.94 1.98 -1.19
C ASP A 38 -4.51 0.78 -0.34
N SER A 39 -3.68 -0.11 -0.91
CA SER A 39 -3.16 -1.28 -0.22
C SER A 39 -2.34 -0.95 1.03
N MET A 40 -1.65 0.19 1.01
CA MET A 40 -0.90 0.72 2.17
C MET A 40 -1.74 1.61 3.08
N LYS A 41 -2.71 2.35 2.52
CA LYS A 41 -3.58 3.27 3.29
C LYS A 41 -4.51 2.50 4.24
N GLN A 42 -4.96 1.32 3.83
CA GLN A 42 -5.93 0.51 4.57
C GLN A 42 -5.27 -0.57 5.44
N LEU A 43 -4.24 -0.18 6.19
CA LEU A 43 -3.56 -1.04 7.17
C LEU A 43 -3.96 -0.65 8.59
N ALA A 44 -4.41 -1.63 9.38
CA ALA A 44 -4.56 -1.52 10.82
C ALA A 44 -3.45 -2.31 11.52
N MET A 45 -2.92 -1.77 12.62
CA MET A 45 -1.76 -2.36 13.29
C MET A 45 -1.95 -2.39 14.81
N THR A 46 -1.49 -3.46 15.44
CA THR A 46 -1.35 -3.56 16.90
C THR A 46 -0.04 -4.25 17.24
N THR A 47 0.62 -3.82 18.30
CA THR A 47 1.98 -4.23 18.65
C THR A 47 2.00 -4.80 20.05
N GLN A 48 2.61 -5.97 20.19
CA GLN A 48 2.85 -6.61 21.47
C GLN A 48 4.36 -6.80 21.68
N ALA A 49 4.86 -6.41 22.85
CA ALA A 49 6.22 -6.75 23.24
C ALA A 49 6.27 -8.16 23.83
N VAL A 50 7.14 -9.01 23.27
CA VAL A 50 7.32 -10.41 23.65
C VAL A 50 8.76 -10.63 24.10
N LEU A 51 8.93 -11.12 25.33
CA LEU A 51 10.25 -11.49 25.85
C LEU A 51 10.71 -12.80 25.20
N VAL A 52 11.75 -12.71 24.38
CA VAL A 52 12.42 -13.85 23.76
C VAL A 52 13.57 -14.31 24.66
N ARG A 53 13.51 -15.55 25.11
CA ARG A 53 14.58 -16.20 25.87
C ARG A 53 15.61 -16.77 24.89
N SER A 54 16.68 -16.01 24.64
CA SER A 54 17.84 -16.45 23.85
C SER A 54 18.80 -17.27 24.72
N PRO A 55 19.59 -18.20 24.14
CA PRO A 55 20.73 -18.81 24.82
C PRO A 55 21.79 -17.82 25.31
N THR A 56 21.88 -16.63 24.70
CA THR A 56 22.85 -15.58 25.05
C THR A 56 22.30 -14.64 26.12
N GLU A 57 21.44 -13.70 25.72
CA GLU A 57 20.78 -12.76 26.62
C GLU A 57 19.31 -12.60 26.19
N PRO A 58 18.37 -12.56 27.15
CA PRO A 58 16.96 -12.34 26.82
C PRO A 58 16.77 -10.94 26.22
N TYR A 59 15.91 -10.85 25.21
CA TYR A 59 15.60 -9.59 24.54
C TYR A 59 14.10 -9.49 24.23
N TYR A 60 13.59 -8.28 24.07
CA TYR A 60 12.21 -8.07 23.62
C TYR A 60 12.13 -8.01 22.10
N SER A 61 11.20 -8.79 21.55
CA SER A 61 10.73 -8.74 20.17
C SER A 61 9.37 -8.06 20.16
N TYR A 62 9.18 -7.09 19.28
CA TYR A 62 7.92 -6.39 19.06
C TYR A 62 7.20 -7.08 17.91
N HIS A 63 6.11 -7.77 18.23
CA HIS A 63 5.27 -8.48 17.28
C HIS A 63 4.17 -7.53 16.83
N MET A 64 4.29 -7.03 15.60
CA MET A 64 3.32 -6.15 14.98
C MET A 64 2.32 -7.01 14.22
N THR A 65 1.11 -7.11 14.75
CA THR A 65 -0.03 -7.70 14.05
C THR A 65 -0.58 -6.67 13.08
N ILE A 66 -0.56 -6.99 11.80
CA ILE A 66 -0.96 -6.09 10.73
C ILE A 66 -2.14 -6.72 10.00
N THR A 67 -3.21 -5.95 9.86
CA THR A 67 -4.41 -6.31 9.13
C THR A 67 -4.55 -5.40 7.92
N SER A 68 -4.55 -5.97 6.72
CA SER A 68 -4.92 -5.27 5.49
C SER A 68 -6.41 -5.42 5.24
N GLU A 69 -7.14 -4.33 5.39
CA GLU A 69 -8.56 -4.29 5.00
C GLU A 69 -8.73 -4.30 3.49
N TYR A 70 -7.72 -3.87 2.74
CA TYR A 70 -7.74 -3.90 1.29
C TYR A 70 -7.66 -5.33 0.73
N TYR A 71 -6.69 -6.12 1.18
CA TYR A 71 -6.50 -7.50 0.72
C TYR A 71 -7.23 -8.54 1.56
N LYS A 72 -7.91 -8.13 2.64
CA LYS A 72 -8.58 -9.03 3.60
C LYS A 72 -7.62 -10.09 4.16
N GLN A 73 -6.40 -9.66 4.49
CA GLN A 73 -5.33 -10.50 5.03
C GLN A 73 -4.80 -9.95 6.35
N LYS A 74 -4.26 -10.85 7.18
CA LYS A 74 -3.65 -10.52 8.46
C LYS A 74 -2.35 -11.30 8.62
N TRP A 75 -1.28 -10.63 9.03
CA TRP A 75 0.02 -11.24 9.27
C TRP A 75 0.72 -10.60 10.48
N ILE A 76 1.87 -11.14 10.87
CA ILE A 76 2.66 -10.63 11.99
C ILE A 76 4.09 -10.36 11.50
N ALA A 77 4.57 -9.14 11.70
CA ALA A 77 5.96 -8.76 11.49
C ALA A 77 6.67 -8.60 12.83
N CYS A 78 7.79 -9.30 13.03
CA CYS A 78 8.51 -9.34 14.30
C CYS A 78 9.85 -8.61 14.20
N HIS A 79 10.09 -7.65 15.09
CA HIS A 79 11.29 -6.79 15.07
C HIS A 79 11.85 -6.55 16.47
N ARG A 80 13.16 -6.36 16.59
CA ARG A 80 13.77 -5.84 17.82
C ARG A 80 13.78 -4.31 17.77
N TYR A 81 13.91 -3.64 18.92
CA TYR A 81 14.05 -2.17 18.97
C TYR A 81 15.13 -1.63 18.01
N SER A 82 16.26 -2.35 17.88
CA SER A 82 17.34 -1.95 16.97
C SER A 82 16.92 -1.91 15.50
N ASP A 83 15.93 -2.71 15.10
CA ASP A 83 15.41 -2.71 13.72
C ASP A 83 14.60 -1.44 13.44
N PHE A 84 13.71 -1.03 14.36
CA PHE A 84 12.99 0.25 14.25
C PHE A 84 13.94 1.44 14.22
N TYR A 85 14.95 1.43 15.09
CA TYR A 85 15.97 2.47 15.12
C TYR A 85 16.70 2.55 13.77
N ARG A 86 17.16 1.40 13.24
CA ARG A 86 17.80 1.33 11.91
C ARG A 86 16.87 1.80 10.81
N LEU A 87 15.59 1.43 10.84
CA LEU A 87 14.60 1.87 9.86
C LEU A 87 14.49 3.39 9.84
N ARG A 88 14.21 4.01 10.99
CA ARG A 88 14.08 5.47 11.12
C ARG A 88 15.33 6.19 10.63
N HIS A 89 16.51 5.74 11.06
CA HIS A 89 17.78 6.32 10.62
C HIS A 89 17.98 6.22 9.11
N THR A 90 17.75 5.03 8.52
CA THR A 90 17.90 4.83 7.08
C THR A 90 16.94 5.72 6.29
N ILE A 91 15.67 5.82 6.71
CA ILE A 91 14.66 6.62 6.02
C ILE A 91 15.01 8.11 6.07
N LEU A 92 15.39 8.61 7.24
CA LEU A 92 15.83 10.01 7.39
C LEU A 92 17.04 10.31 6.51
N GLU A 93 18.03 9.41 6.47
CA GLU A 93 19.19 9.57 5.60
C GLU A 93 18.81 9.61 4.13
N MET A 94 18.04 8.62 3.64
CA MET A 94 17.56 8.56 2.25
C MET A 94 16.80 9.82 1.84
N LEU A 95 15.93 10.33 2.71
CA LEU A 95 15.16 11.55 2.46
C LEU A 95 16.06 12.78 2.47
N SER A 96 17.00 12.89 3.44
CA SER A 96 17.91 14.03 3.56
C SER A 96 18.87 14.17 2.38
N VAL A 97 19.35 13.06 1.83
CA VAL A 97 20.24 13.04 0.66
C VAL A 97 19.50 13.63 -0.55
N HIS A 98 18.29 13.15 -0.82
CA HIS A 98 17.53 13.61 -1.97
C HIS A 98 16.92 15.00 -1.77
N ALA A 99 16.56 15.37 -0.54
CA ALA A 99 16.11 16.74 -0.21
C ALA A 99 17.19 17.79 -0.51
N ARG A 100 18.46 17.49 -0.19
CA ARG A 100 19.62 18.35 -0.53
C ARG A 100 19.84 18.52 -2.03
N MET A 101 19.30 17.62 -2.86
CA MET A 101 19.31 17.75 -4.32
C MET A 101 18.15 18.64 -4.83
N GLY A 102 17.42 19.33 -3.95
CA GLY A 102 16.33 20.25 -4.31
C GLY A 102 14.95 19.61 -4.38
N CYS A 103 14.73 18.42 -3.82
CA CYS A 103 13.43 17.75 -3.85
C CYS A 103 12.51 18.22 -2.70
N PRO A 104 11.41 18.96 -2.98
CA PRO A 104 10.52 19.48 -1.94
C PRO A 104 9.74 18.36 -1.24
N VAL A 105 9.37 17.31 -1.96
CA VAL A 105 8.63 16.17 -1.41
C VAL A 105 9.45 15.44 -0.35
N CYS A 106 10.72 15.14 -0.63
CA CYS A 106 11.60 14.51 0.35
C CYS A 106 11.86 15.42 1.55
N GLN A 107 11.95 16.74 1.36
CA GLN A 107 12.10 17.69 2.46
C GLN A 107 10.88 17.68 3.40
N THR A 108 9.67 17.68 2.84
CA THR A 108 8.42 17.60 3.62
C THR A 108 8.36 16.30 4.42
N VAL A 109 8.52 15.15 3.75
CA VAL A 109 8.46 13.82 4.42
C VAL A 109 9.57 13.69 5.47
N HIS A 110 10.79 14.16 5.17
CA HIS A 110 11.89 14.17 6.15
C HIS A 110 11.53 14.94 7.41
N THR A 111 10.93 16.12 7.26
CA THR A 111 10.55 16.98 8.39
C THR A 111 9.49 16.29 9.27
N GLN A 112 8.50 15.64 8.66
CA GLN A 112 7.47 14.88 9.40
C GLN A 112 8.08 13.71 10.17
N VAL A 113 8.89 12.88 9.51
CA VAL A 113 9.54 11.72 10.13
C VAL A 113 10.51 12.14 11.24
N LYS A 114 11.21 13.28 11.08
CA LYS A 114 12.15 13.78 12.08
C LYS A 114 11.45 14.32 13.33
N LYS A 115 10.31 14.99 13.15
CA LYS A 115 9.52 15.57 14.24
C LYS A 115 8.82 14.51 15.09
N PHE A 116 8.55 13.34 14.52
CA PHE A 116 7.88 12.25 15.22
C PHE A 116 8.65 11.78 16.46
N ASP A 117 7.95 11.65 17.58
CA ASP A 117 8.51 11.19 18.85
C ASP A 117 8.97 9.74 18.74
N PHE A 118 10.25 9.50 19.04
CA PHE A 118 10.83 8.17 18.92
C PHE A 118 11.64 7.80 20.17
N PRO A 119 11.51 6.57 20.70
CA PRO A 119 12.17 6.20 21.94
C PRO A 119 13.70 6.23 21.81
N SER A 120 14.35 6.91 22.76
CA SER A 120 15.80 7.06 22.82
C SER A 120 16.55 5.72 22.95
N ARG A 121 17.82 5.75 22.55
CA ARG A 121 18.81 4.68 22.78
C ARG A 121 19.35 4.68 24.21
N ASP A 122 18.80 5.44 25.16
CA ASP A 122 19.27 5.43 26.54
C ASP A 122 18.98 4.07 27.20
N ILE A 123 19.91 3.14 26.97
CA ILE A 123 19.80 1.69 27.19
C ILE A 123 20.41 1.26 28.55
N PHE A 124 21.06 2.15 29.30
CA PHE A 124 22.00 1.72 30.36
C PHE A 124 21.51 1.77 31.82
N ARG A 125 20.23 2.01 32.13
CA ARG A 125 19.73 1.72 33.50
C ARG A 125 19.29 0.26 33.61
N ARG A 126 20.23 -0.62 33.94
CA ARG A 126 19.94 -1.98 34.41
C ARG A 126 18.86 -1.91 35.51
N GLY A 127 17.80 -2.73 35.39
CA GLY A 127 16.71 -2.80 36.37
C GLY A 127 15.41 -2.07 36.02
N ALA A 128 15.29 -1.44 34.84
CA ALA A 128 14.06 -0.75 34.42
C ALA A 128 13.49 -1.27 33.07
N LEU A 129 13.80 -2.51 32.70
CA LEU A 129 13.48 -3.06 31.37
C LEU A 129 11.97 -3.06 31.07
N ASP A 130 11.14 -3.44 32.04
CA ASP A 130 9.68 -3.42 31.87
C ASP A 130 9.14 -2.00 31.66
N LYS A 131 9.68 -1.02 32.38
CA LYS A 131 9.33 0.41 32.18
C LYS A 131 9.74 0.90 30.80
N GLN A 132 10.92 0.47 30.31
CA GLN A 132 11.37 0.80 28.96
C GLN A 132 10.47 0.19 27.89
N VAL A 133 10.05 -1.06 28.06
CA VAL A 133 9.14 -1.74 27.13
C VAL A 133 7.77 -1.07 27.10
N ALA A 134 7.22 -0.74 28.27
CA ALA A 134 5.94 -0.05 28.40
C ALA A 134 5.92 1.32 27.70
N ILE A 135 7.06 2.05 27.70
CA ILE A 135 7.21 3.31 26.97
C ILE A 135 7.42 3.06 25.47
N ARG A 136 8.29 2.12 25.11
CA ARG A 136 8.67 1.87 23.70
C ARG A 136 7.51 1.34 22.87
N GLN A 137 6.72 0.42 23.41
CA GLN A 137 5.68 -0.28 22.64
C GLN A 137 4.72 0.66 21.91
N PRO A 138 4.01 1.60 22.58
CA PRO A 138 3.11 2.51 21.88
C PRO A 138 3.85 3.45 20.92
N MET A 139 5.00 4.00 21.31
CA MET A 139 5.74 4.93 20.44
C MET A 139 6.24 4.26 19.14
N LEU A 140 6.64 2.98 19.20
CA LEU A 140 7.08 2.22 18.03
C LEU A 140 5.89 1.88 17.11
N GLU A 141 4.74 1.54 17.69
CA GLU A 141 3.49 1.34 16.95
C GLU A 141 3.09 2.62 16.22
N ASP A 142 2.97 3.72 16.96
CA ASP A 142 2.56 5.01 16.42
C ASP A 142 3.52 5.47 15.31
N PHE A 143 4.83 5.25 15.48
CA PHE A 143 5.84 5.58 14.47
C PHE A 143 5.59 4.85 13.14
N VAL A 144 5.35 3.54 13.21
CA VAL A 144 5.13 2.72 12.02
C VAL A 144 3.78 3.03 11.37
N VAL A 145 2.72 3.23 12.15
CA VAL A 145 1.40 3.63 11.67
C VAL A 145 1.49 4.98 10.95
N ALA A 146 2.09 5.99 11.58
CA ALA A 146 2.25 7.32 10.99
C ALA A 146 3.10 7.28 9.72
N LEU A 147 4.17 6.50 9.70
CA LEU A 147 5.03 6.36 8.53
C LEU A 147 4.29 5.70 7.34
N CYS A 148 3.49 4.65 7.59
CA CYS A 148 2.64 4.05 6.56
C CYS A 148 1.63 5.07 6.02
N GLN A 149 0.97 5.83 6.89
CA GLN A 149 0.02 6.87 6.50
C GLN A 149 0.69 7.93 5.62
N TYR A 150 1.82 8.48 6.05
CA TYR A 150 2.57 9.47 5.27
C TYR A 150 3.01 8.93 3.93
N LEU A 151 3.49 7.69 3.84
CA LEU A 151 3.94 7.09 2.57
C LEU A 151 2.79 6.65 1.66
N SER A 152 1.56 6.60 2.17
CA SER A 152 0.34 6.31 1.41
C SER A 152 -0.42 7.56 0.93
N ALA A 153 0.08 8.76 1.25
CA ALA A 153 -0.60 10.00 0.86
C ALA A 153 -0.61 10.18 -0.67
N GLU A 154 -1.70 10.77 -1.16
CA GLU A 154 -1.96 10.95 -2.59
C GLU A 154 -0.85 11.77 -3.27
N GLY A 155 -0.48 11.36 -4.49
CA GLY A 155 0.49 12.06 -5.34
C GLY A 155 1.97 11.87 -4.97
N LEU A 156 2.32 11.46 -3.75
CA LEU A 156 3.72 11.41 -3.30
C LEU A 156 4.65 10.58 -4.20
N THR A 157 4.22 9.38 -4.59
CA THR A 157 5.01 8.46 -5.42
C THR A 157 5.15 8.92 -6.87
N VAL A 158 4.22 9.76 -7.34
CA VAL A 158 4.26 10.35 -8.69
C VAL A 158 5.35 11.43 -8.78
N HIS A 159 5.55 12.17 -7.70
CA HIS A 159 6.45 13.32 -7.68
C HIS A 159 7.90 12.98 -7.39
N CYS A 160 8.22 11.79 -6.86
CA CYS A 160 9.59 11.46 -6.47
C CYS A 160 9.90 9.95 -6.45
N ARG A 161 10.89 9.52 -7.25
CA ARG A 161 11.38 8.13 -7.26
C ARG A 161 12.04 7.72 -5.94
N ASN A 162 12.63 8.65 -5.19
CA ASN A 162 13.21 8.34 -3.89
C ASN A 162 12.13 7.97 -2.86
N ILE A 163 10.94 8.57 -2.95
CA ILE A 163 9.81 8.19 -2.10
C ILE A 163 9.38 6.76 -2.37
N VAL A 164 9.38 6.31 -3.63
CA VAL A 164 9.10 4.90 -3.96
C VAL A 164 10.11 3.96 -3.29
N LYS A 165 11.40 4.33 -3.25
CA LYS A 165 12.42 3.53 -2.54
C LYS A 165 12.17 3.48 -1.03
N VAL A 166 11.77 4.61 -0.42
CA VAL A 166 11.41 4.67 1.00
C VAL A 166 10.17 3.83 1.29
N GLN A 167 9.17 3.88 0.40
CA GLN A 167 7.95 3.07 0.49
C GLN A 167 8.27 1.58 0.44
N ASN A 168 9.13 1.15 -0.49
CA ASN A 168 9.57 -0.25 -0.57
C ASN A 168 10.30 -0.68 0.71
N LYS A 169 11.20 0.16 1.23
CA LYS A 169 11.89 -0.12 2.51
C LYS A 169 10.90 -0.27 3.67
N MET A 170 9.82 0.51 3.66
CA MET A 170 8.76 0.40 4.66
C MET A 170 7.96 -0.89 4.48
N LYS A 171 7.57 -1.22 3.24
CA LYS A 171 6.88 -2.48 2.88
C LYS A 171 7.70 -3.70 3.31
N ASP A 172 9.02 -3.69 3.07
CA ASP A 172 9.92 -4.76 3.51
C ASP A 172 9.94 -4.89 5.04
N PHE A 173 10.03 -3.75 5.75
CA PHE A 173 10.03 -3.74 7.22
C PHE A 173 8.74 -4.36 7.77
N ILE A 174 7.58 -3.96 7.26
CA ILE A 174 6.30 -4.52 7.71
C ILE A 174 5.99 -5.90 7.13
N GLN A 175 6.92 -6.52 6.38
CA GLN A 175 6.72 -7.79 5.69
C GLN A 175 5.45 -7.79 4.81
N PHE A 176 5.23 -6.68 4.11
CA PHE A 176 4.09 -6.50 3.24
C PHE A 176 4.05 -7.60 2.16
N PRO A 177 2.87 -8.15 1.81
CA PRO A 177 2.75 -9.23 0.83
C PRO A 177 2.94 -8.72 -0.60
N LEU A 178 4.16 -8.31 -0.97
CA LEU A 178 4.51 -7.75 -2.27
C LEU A 178 4.13 -8.67 -3.43
N ALA A 179 4.33 -9.97 -3.29
CA ALA A 179 3.94 -10.96 -4.31
C ALA A 179 2.43 -10.95 -4.60
N HIS A 180 1.60 -10.70 -3.58
CA HIS A 180 0.16 -10.58 -3.74
C HIS A 180 -0.20 -9.29 -4.50
N GLU A 181 0.40 -8.15 -4.13
CA GLU A 181 0.24 -6.88 -4.87
C GLU A 181 0.69 -7.00 -6.32
N GLU A 182 1.83 -7.66 -6.58
CA GLU A 182 2.33 -7.92 -7.92
C GLU A 182 1.38 -8.79 -8.75
N GLN A 183 0.66 -9.73 -8.14
CA GLN A 183 -0.35 -10.53 -8.84
C GLN A 183 -1.49 -9.65 -9.37
N HIS A 184 -2.03 -8.74 -8.56
CA HIS A 184 -3.04 -7.77 -9.03
C HIS A 184 -2.51 -6.92 -10.19
N ILE A 185 -1.27 -6.46 -10.09
CA ILE A 185 -0.63 -5.66 -11.15
C ILE A 185 -0.48 -6.48 -12.44
N ARG A 186 -0.11 -7.76 -12.35
CA ARG A 186 -0.01 -8.66 -13.51
C ARG A 186 -1.38 -8.88 -14.16
N ALA A 187 -2.41 -9.16 -13.38
CA ALA A 187 -3.78 -9.31 -13.88
C ALA A 187 -4.27 -8.07 -14.66
N ILE A 188 -4.01 -6.87 -14.15
CA ILE A 188 -4.37 -5.61 -14.85
C ILE A 188 -3.56 -5.43 -16.12
N ARG A 189 -2.29 -5.79 -16.09
CA ARG A 189 -1.41 -5.69 -17.26
C ARG A 189 -1.82 -6.67 -18.35
N SER A 190 -2.37 -7.83 -18.02
CA SER A 190 -2.80 -8.82 -19.00
C SER A 190 -4.16 -8.55 -19.66
N LEU A 191 -4.95 -7.60 -19.16
CA LEU A 191 -6.19 -7.18 -19.82
C LEU A 191 -5.93 -6.65 -21.24
N THR A 192 -6.66 -7.16 -22.22
CA THR A 192 -6.55 -6.70 -23.61
C THR A 192 -7.77 -5.87 -23.97
N TYR A 193 -7.51 -4.73 -24.60
CA TYR A 193 -8.55 -3.79 -25.02
C TYR A 193 -8.96 -4.10 -26.46
N VAL A 194 -10.26 -4.15 -26.69
CA VAL A 194 -10.84 -4.52 -27.98
C VAL A 194 -11.88 -3.50 -28.39
N ASP A 195 -12.00 -3.25 -29.68
CA ASP A 195 -13.13 -2.50 -30.22
C ASP A 195 -14.35 -3.42 -30.26
N PRO A 196 -15.51 -3.03 -29.71
CA PRO A 196 -16.74 -3.83 -29.79
C PRO A 196 -17.15 -4.21 -31.23
N ARG A 197 -16.69 -3.46 -32.24
CA ARG A 197 -16.95 -3.76 -33.66
C ARG A 197 -16.09 -4.91 -34.21
N ASP A 198 -14.97 -5.21 -33.57
CA ASP A 198 -13.99 -6.20 -34.03
C ASP A 198 -14.19 -7.58 -33.38
N VAL A 199 -15.12 -7.71 -32.44
CA VAL A 199 -15.33 -8.94 -31.65
C VAL A 199 -16.81 -9.32 -31.60
N HIS A 200 -17.09 -10.62 -31.71
CA HIS A 200 -18.40 -11.16 -31.39
C HIS A 200 -18.38 -11.67 -29.94
N VAL A 201 -19.14 -11.01 -29.07
CA VAL A 201 -19.31 -11.43 -27.68
C VAL A 201 -20.56 -12.30 -27.61
N GLU A 202 -20.42 -13.55 -27.18
CA GLU A 202 -21.55 -14.49 -27.10
C GLU A 202 -22.60 -14.09 -26.07
N THR A 203 -22.21 -13.32 -25.05
CA THR A 203 -23.13 -12.79 -24.04
C THR A 203 -23.67 -11.43 -24.46
N GLU A 204 -24.92 -11.13 -24.13
CA GLU A 204 -25.57 -9.85 -24.49
C GLU A 204 -25.18 -8.70 -23.53
N SER A 205 -24.70 -9.04 -22.33
CA SER A 205 -24.37 -8.07 -21.27
C SER A 205 -23.08 -8.41 -20.52
N CYS A 206 -22.55 -7.42 -19.81
CA CYS A 206 -21.39 -7.56 -18.94
C CYS A 206 -21.74 -8.43 -17.71
N PRO A 207 -21.00 -9.51 -17.42
CA PRO A 207 -21.34 -10.46 -16.35
C PRO A 207 -21.15 -9.88 -14.93
N ILE A 208 -20.53 -8.70 -14.79
CA ILE A 208 -20.30 -8.04 -13.50
C ILE A 208 -21.43 -7.06 -13.16
N CYS A 209 -21.82 -6.19 -14.10
CA CYS A 209 -22.84 -5.16 -13.86
C CYS A 209 -24.21 -5.49 -14.48
N LEU A 210 -24.29 -6.52 -15.32
CA LEU A 210 -25.49 -6.98 -16.04
C LEU A 210 -26.07 -5.99 -17.05
N ASN A 211 -25.35 -4.91 -17.37
CA ASN A 211 -25.73 -3.94 -18.40
C ASN A 211 -25.24 -4.37 -19.78
N ASP A 212 -25.99 -3.98 -20.81
CA ASP A 212 -25.69 -4.25 -22.21
C ASP A 212 -24.37 -3.59 -22.66
N TRP A 213 -23.72 -4.22 -23.63
CA TRP A 213 -22.46 -3.71 -24.20
C TRP A 213 -22.61 -2.39 -24.97
N GLY A 214 -23.83 -1.94 -25.28
CA GLY A 214 -24.11 -0.66 -25.93
C GLY A 214 -24.11 0.53 -24.97
N GLU A 215 -24.35 0.29 -23.67
CA GLU A 215 -24.37 1.30 -22.60
C GLU A 215 -22.97 1.47 -22.00
N LEU A 216 -21.97 1.70 -22.85
CA LEU A 216 -20.61 1.83 -22.36
C LEU A 216 -20.39 3.13 -21.58
N ASP A 217 -21.17 4.21 -21.79
CA ASP A 217 -20.96 5.52 -21.13
C ASP A 217 -19.49 6.02 -21.15
N GLY A 218 -18.73 5.63 -22.18
CA GLY A 218 -17.30 5.89 -22.30
C GLY A 218 -16.36 4.81 -21.75
N ASN A 219 -16.88 3.72 -21.19
CA ASN A 219 -16.13 2.50 -20.87
C ASN A 219 -15.60 1.82 -22.13
N GLN A 220 -14.45 1.17 -22.00
CA GLN A 220 -13.91 0.31 -23.04
C GLN A 220 -14.31 -1.14 -22.81
N LEU A 221 -14.37 -1.92 -23.89
CA LEU A 221 -14.50 -3.37 -23.82
C LEU A 221 -13.10 -3.98 -23.66
N VAL A 222 -12.98 -4.91 -22.71
CA VAL A 222 -11.73 -5.64 -22.47
C VAL A 222 -12.01 -7.13 -22.34
N HIS A 223 -11.03 -7.96 -22.67
CA HIS A 223 -11.06 -9.37 -22.30
C HIS A 223 -9.89 -9.76 -21.40
N ALA A 224 -10.12 -10.76 -20.55
CA ALA A 224 -9.08 -11.43 -19.80
C ALA A 224 -8.36 -12.48 -20.67
N GLU A 225 -7.20 -12.99 -20.24
CA GLU A 225 -6.42 -14.02 -20.95
C GLU A 225 -7.21 -15.31 -21.21
N CYS A 226 -8.21 -15.59 -20.38
CA CYS A 226 -9.13 -16.72 -20.55
C CYS A 226 -10.22 -16.49 -21.62
N GLY A 227 -10.24 -15.33 -22.29
CA GLY A 227 -11.15 -15.00 -23.39
C GLY A 227 -12.49 -14.35 -22.97
N HIS A 228 -12.80 -14.25 -21.68
CA HIS A 228 -14.04 -13.62 -21.21
C HIS A 228 -13.99 -12.09 -21.27
N PHE A 229 -15.11 -11.48 -21.67
CA PHE A 229 -15.25 -10.04 -21.87
C PHE A 229 -15.88 -9.32 -20.67
N PHE A 230 -15.47 -8.07 -20.47
CA PHE A 230 -15.96 -7.20 -19.40
C PHE A 230 -15.90 -5.73 -19.81
N HIS A 231 -16.71 -4.88 -19.17
CA HIS A 231 -16.43 -3.44 -19.14
C HIS A 231 -15.11 -3.20 -18.40
N GLU A 232 -14.27 -2.31 -18.94
CA GLU A 232 -13.00 -1.91 -18.32
C GLU A 232 -13.19 -1.56 -16.84
N TYR A 233 -14.15 -0.68 -16.53
CA TYR A 233 -14.40 -0.26 -15.16
C TYR A 233 -14.76 -1.44 -14.25
N CYS A 234 -15.63 -2.33 -14.71
CA CYS A 234 -16.10 -3.47 -13.93
C CYS A 234 -14.97 -4.45 -13.58
N ILE A 235 -14.17 -4.85 -14.58
CA ILE A 235 -13.07 -5.78 -14.32
C ILE A 235 -11.93 -5.11 -13.56
N ASN A 236 -11.72 -3.81 -13.75
CA ASN A 236 -10.74 -3.06 -12.98
C ASN A 236 -11.10 -3.02 -11.49
N GLU A 237 -12.35 -2.72 -11.16
CA GLU A 237 -12.83 -2.75 -9.77
C GLU A 237 -12.75 -4.18 -9.20
N TRP A 238 -13.06 -5.21 -9.98
CA TRP A 238 -12.83 -6.60 -9.56
C TRP A 238 -11.35 -6.89 -9.27
N TYR A 239 -10.44 -6.46 -10.16
CA TYR A 239 -9.00 -6.68 -10.01
C TYR A 239 -8.32 -5.87 -8.92
N THR A 240 -9.02 -4.92 -8.28
CA THR A 240 -8.51 -4.25 -7.07
C THR A 240 -8.40 -5.20 -5.88
N THR A 241 -9.32 -6.15 -5.76
CA THR A 241 -9.41 -7.05 -4.59
C THR A 241 -9.27 -8.52 -4.95
N ARG A 242 -9.42 -8.86 -6.23
CA ARG A 242 -9.23 -10.21 -6.77
C ARG A 242 -8.28 -10.21 -7.98
N PHE A 243 -7.94 -11.39 -8.47
CA PHE A 243 -7.13 -11.53 -9.70
C PHE A 243 -7.54 -12.77 -10.51
N ASP A 244 -8.67 -13.38 -10.18
CA ASP A 244 -9.31 -14.46 -10.92
C ASP A 244 -10.43 -13.92 -11.81
N CYS A 245 -10.68 -14.58 -12.94
CA CYS A 245 -11.79 -14.23 -13.82
C CYS A 245 -13.15 -14.44 -13.12
N PRO A 246 -14.05 -13.44 -13.10
CA PRO A 246 -15.38 -13.56 -12.49
C PRO A 246 -16.22 -14.72 -13.04
N MET A 247 -15.98 -15.12 -14.29
CA MET A 247 -16.76 -16.18 -14.96
C MET A 247 -16.19 -17.58 -14.73
N CYS A 248 -14.89 -17.77 -14.91
CA CYS A 248 -14.27 -19.10 -14.92
C CYS A 248 -13.23 -19.32 -13.81
N ARG A 249 -12.95 -18.31 -12.97
CA ARG A 249 -11.95 -18.34 -11.89
C ARG A 249 -10.51 -18.62 -12.34
N HIS A 250 -10.21 -18.50 -13.64
CA HIS A 250 -8.85 -18.53 -14.14
C HIS A 250 -8.03 -17.39 -13.53
N ILE A 251 -6.88 -17.69 -12.94
CA ILE A 251 -5.98 -16.71 -12.33
C ILE A 251 -5.29 -15.93 -13.45
N ALA A 252 -5.49 -14.61 -13.49
CA ALA A 252 -4.90 -13.75 -14.51
C ALA A 252 -3.44 -13.40 -14.18
N GLY A 253 -2.61 -13.26 -15.21
CA GLY A 253 -1.22 -12.79 -15.10
C GLY A 253 -0.26 -13.79 -14.46
N LEU A 254 -0.52 -15.09 -14.61
CA LEU A 254 0.39 -16.17 -14.22
C LEU A 254 1.62 -16.24 -15.15
#